data_AF-A0A0V1JG14-F1
#
_entry.id   AF-A0A0V1JG14-F1
#
_cell.length_a   1.000
_cell.length_b   1.000
_cell.length_c   1.000
_cell.angle_alpha   90.00
_cell.angle_beta   90.00
_cell.angle_gamma   90.00
#
_symmetry.space_group_name_H-M   'P 1'
#
loop_
_entity.id
_entity.type
_entity.pdbx_description
1 polymer ?
#
loop_
_entity_poly.entity_id
_entity_poly.type
_entity_poly.pdbx_seq_one_letter_code
_entity_poly.pdbx_strand_id
1 'polypeptide(L)'
;LQPFPEGFTEWSEKMEFRPCIKSFYYQQVEGKFKYSFWGYPEVYAKNVSCLSLQGYVSDVANLIVNDTDPTKIQSIMVDRAEVMLHNGFGNDIYWKCRRSMRYSASIRKAADDFRREELNSDDVTDKTEILEDWTLMKVKPGQAIGGPYLAVHLRRRDFVTSRSKQIPTVKGAAEQISKLLKTLKLEIVYLSTDAPETEVDELKSFLNETAVIKRFKPTDAQLQKFLDGGVATIEQWICAHAKYFIGTAESTFSFRIQEDREILGFSHNTTFNCLCPDHNLNCEQPAKWYMKQ
;
A
#
# COMPACT_ATOMS: atom_id res chain seq x y z
N LEU A 1 20.32 7.23 6.91
CA LEU A 1 20.18 8.41 6.02
C LEU A 1 19.50 9.55 6.77
N GLN A 2 19.73 10.79 6.36
CA GLN A 2 19.09 11.97 6.95
C GLN A 2 18.89 13.06 5.89
N PRO A 3 17.96 14.02 6.09
CA PRO A 3 17.88 15.20 5.23
C PRO A 3 19.08 16.14 5.50
N PHE A 4 19.33 17.08 4.58
CA PHE A 4 20.23 18.21 4.84
C PHE A 4 19.60 19.12 5.92
N PRO A 5 20.32 19.46 7.01
CA PRO A 5 19.79 20.30 8.09
C PRO A 5 19.26 21.66 7.64
N GLU A 6 19.91 22.24 6.64
CA GLU A 6 19.56 23.53 6.04
C GLU A 6 18.34 23.46 5.10
N GLY A 7 17.86 22.26 4.77
CA GLY A 7 16.78 22.06 3.81
C GLY A 7 17.20 22.33 2.36
N PHE A 8 16.24 22.73 1.53
CA PHE A 8 16.48 23.16 0.16
C PHE A 8 15.49 24.25 -0.26
N THR A 9 15.94 25.17 -1.10
CA THR A 9 15.08 26.13 -1.81
C THR A 9 14.75 25.61 -3.21
N GLU A 10 15.77 25.06 -3.90
CA GLU A 10 15.62 24.29 -5.13
C GLU A 10 16.14 22.88 -4.89
N TRP A 11 15.40 21.88 -5.38
CA TRP A 11 15.80 20.49 -5.22
C TRP A 11 17.02 20.20 -6.11
N SER A 12 18.06 19.61 -5.52
CA SER A 12 19.27 19.21 -6.24
C SER A 12 19.72 17.84 -5.76
N GLU A 13 20.21 17.03 -6.69
CA GLU A 13 20.77 15.72 -6.36
C GLU A 13 22.14 15.89 -5.70
N LYS A 14 22.25 15.50 -4.43
CA LYS A 14 23.47 15.59 -3.64
C LYS A 14 23.46 14.63 -2.45
N MET A 15 24.65 14.14 -2.11
CA MET A 15 24.89 13.36 -0.90
C MET A 15 26.21 13.75 -0.24
N GLU A 16 26.23 13.74 1.10
CA GLU A 16 27.42 14.09 1.85
C GLU A 16 27.41 13.46 3.25
N PHE A 17 28.56 12.93 3.68
CA PHE A 17 28.73 12.49 5.06
C PHE A 17 28.73 13.70 5.99
N ARG A 18 27.81 13.73 6.95
CA ARG A 18 27.58 14.87 7.84
C ARG A 18 27.46 14.39 9.29
N PRO A 19 27.67 15.27 10.28
CA PRO A 19 27.29 14.97 11.65
C PRO A 19 25.83 14.50 11.73
N CYS A 20 25.58 13.51 12.58
CA CYS A 20 24.24 12.97 12.78
C CYS A 20 23.31 14.00 13.42
N ILE A 21 22.18 14.32 12.78
CA ILE A 21 21.18 15.27 13.33
C ILE A 21 20.52 14.70 14.59
N LYS A 22 20.19 13.40 14.57
CA LYS A 22 19.62 12.66 15.70
C LYS A 22 20.52 11.47 16.04
N SER A 23 21.54 11.71 16.86
CA SER A 23 22.51 10.68 17.26
C SER A 23 21.99 9.69 18.31
N PHE A 24 20.91 10.01 19.02
CA PHE A 24 20.44 9.26 20.19
C PHE A 24 19.88 7.85 19.88
N TYR A 25 19.62 7.52 18.61
CA TYR A 25 19.11 6.20 18.24
C TYR A 25 20.18 5.11 18.40
N TYR A 26 21.42 5.39 18.02
CA TYR A 26 22.52 4.42 18.09
C TYR A 26 23.38 4.71 19.30
N GLN A 27 23.38 3.79 20.26
CA GLN A 27 24.14 3.92 21.49
C GLN A 27 25.44 3.13 21.40
N GLN A 28 26.56 3.79 21.68
CA GLN A 28 27.85 3.11 21.72
C GLN A 28 28.05 2.47 23.10
N VAL A 29 28.17 1.15 23.13
CA VAL A 29 28.41 0.34 24.34
C VAL A 29 29.57 -0.60 24.04
N GLU A 30 30.66 -0.49 24.82
CA GLU A 30 31.86 -1.35 24.68
C GLU A 30 32.42 -1.42 23.24
N GLY A 31 32.45 -0.28 22.55
CA GLY A 31 32.95 -0.20 21.16
C GLY A 31 32.01 -0.78 20.10
N LYS A 32 30.77 -1.12 20.46
CA LYS A 32 29.71 -1.56 19.53
C LYS A 32 28.57 -0.56 19.51
N PHE A 33 27.92 -0.41 18.36
CA PHE A 33 26.70 0.39 18.24
C PHE A 33 25.48 -0.50 18.38
N LYS A 34 24.69 -0.23 19.42
CA LYS A 34 23.43 -0.90 19.75
C LYS A 34 22.25 -0.03 19.30
N TYR A 35 21.22 -0.68 18.77
CA TYR A 35 19.92 -0.10 18.42
C TYR A 35 18.85 -1.19 18.53
N SER A 36 17.59 -0.86 18.24
CA SER A 36 16.49 -1.83 18.27
C SER A 36 16.71 -3.01 17.31
N PHE A 37 17.33 -2.79 16.14
CA PHE A 37 17.62 -3.82 15.12
C PHE A 37 16.51 -4.87 14.97
N TRP A 38 15.29 -4.41 14.67
CA TRP A 38 14.09 -5.24 14.49
C TRP A 38 13.72 -6.13 15.70
N GLY A 39 14.18 -5.77 16.91
CA GLY A 39 13.92 -6.50 18.14
C GLY A 39 14.99 -7.54 18.52
N TYR A 40 16.12 -7.60 17.82
CA TYR A 40 17.19 -8.55 18.08
C TYR A 40 18.30 -7.92 18.95
N PRO A 41 18.30 -8.13 20.28
CA PRO A 41 19.23 -7.46 21.20
C PRO A 41 20.71 -7.85 21.00
N GLU A 42 20.96 -9.01 20.39
CA GLU A 42 22.28 -9.54 20.07
C GLU A 42 22.91 -8.86 18.85
N VAL A 43 22.12 -8.23 17.99
CA VAL A 43 22.60 -7.55 16.78
C VAL A 43 23.26 -6.23 17.16
N TYR A 44 24.37 -5.93 16.49
CA TYR A 44 25.10 -4.68 16.66
C TYR A 44 25.81 -4.26 15.37
N ALA A 45 26.06 -2.96 15.23
CA ALA A 45 26.92 -2.42 14.19
C ALA A 45 28.34 -2.16 14.74
N LYS A 46 29.36 -2.40 13.92
CA LYS A 46 30.75 -2.05 14.26
C LYS A 46 30.99 -0.54 14.15
N ASN A 47 30.45 0.06 13.09
CA ASN A 47 30.54 1.50 12.80
C ASN A 47 29.15 2.04 12.42
N VAL A 48 28.90 3.30 12.74
CA VAL A 48 27.73 4.06 12.32
C VAL A 48 28.16 5.44 11.83
N SER A 49 27.64 5.86 10.69
CA SER A 49 27.87 7.17 10.09
C SER A 49 26.57 7.71 9.50
N CYS A 50 26.42 9.04 9.48
CA CYS A 50 25.25 9.68 8.89
C CYS A 50 25.58 10.28 7.52
N LEU A 51 24.73 9.95 6.55
CA LEU A 51 24.77 10.48 5.19
C LEU A 51 23.53 11.37 4.99
N SER A 52 23.77 12.66 4.76
CA SER A 52 22.74 13.59 4.32
C SER A 52 22.49 13.38 2.83
N LEU A 53 21.21 13.22 2.43
CA LEU A 53 20.83 12.87 1.07
C LEU A 53 19.65 13.72 0.57
N GLN A 54 19.77 14.21 -0.66
CA GLN A 54 18.69 14.59 -1.56
C GLN A 54 18.98 13.84 -2.86
N GLY A 55 18.31 12.72 -3.11
CA GLY A 55 18.67 11.86 -4.25
C GLY A 55 17.86 10.56 -4.30
N TYR A 56 18.33 9.66 -5.14
CA TYR A 56 17.67 8.43 -5.54
C TYR A 56 18.33 7.19 -4.93
N VAL A 57 17.64 6.05 -5.05
CA VAL A 57 18.17 4.74 -4.62
C VAL A 57 19.52 4.41 -5.29
N SER A 58 19.71 4.75 -6.56
CA SER A 58 20.97 4.54 -7.27
C SER A 58 22.16 5.22 -6.61
N ASP A 59 21.97 6.38 -5.99
CA ASP A 59 23.08 7.21 -5.55
C ASP A 59 23.75 6.55 -4.35
N VAL A 60 22.93 6.05 -3.44
CA VAL A 60 23.37 5.24 -2.30
C VAL A 60 23.90 3.87 -2.75
N ALA A 61 23.27 3.24 -3.75
CA ALA A 61 23.76 1.97 -4.29
C ALA A 61 25.16 2.11 -4.92
N ASN A 62 25.38 3.17 -5.69
CA ASN A 62 26.66 3.48 -6.32
C ASN A 62 27.74 3.79 -5.28
N LEU A 63 27.41 4.55 -4.23
CA LEU A 63 28.31 4.77 -3.09
C LEU A 63 28.73 3.44 -2.45
N ILE A 64 27.79 2.53 -2.23
CA ILE A 64 28.09 1.22 -1.62
C ILE A 64 28.99 0.39 -2.55
N VAL A 65 28.66 0.29 -3.84
CA VAL A 65 29.38 -0.58 -4.78
C VAL A 65 30.76 -0.05 -5.12
N ASN A 66 30.92 1.26 -5.30
CA ASN A 66 32.15 1.85 -5.80
C ASN A 66 33.13 2.24 -4.68
N ASP A 67 32.61 2.70 -3.53
CA ASP A 67 33.44 3.34 -2.51
C ASP A 67 33.64 2.47 -1.25
N THR A 68 33.06 1.27 -1.23
CA THR A 68 33.24 0.32 -0.13
C THR A 68 34.21 -0.79 -0.51
N ASP A 69 35.24 -1.00 0.32
CA ASP A 69 36.17 -2.13 0.20
C ASP A 69 35.49 -3.43 0.70
N PRO A 70 35.11 -4.37 -0.19
CA PRO A 70 34.37 -5.57 0.18
C PRO A 70 35.20 -6.54 1.04
N THR A 71 36.52 -6.37 1.09
CA THR A 71 37.39 -7.17 1.97
C THR A 71 37.29 -6.73 3.44
N LYS A 72 36.87 -5.48 3.68
CA LYS A 72 36.74 -4.89 5.01
C LYS A 72 35.30 -4.79 5.48
N ILE A 73 34.37 -4.50 4.57
CA ILE A 73 32.96 -4.28 4.88
C ILE A 73 32.14 -5.26 4.04
N GLN A 74 31.63 -6.30 4.70
CA GLN A 74 30.85 -7.37 4.07
C GLN A 74 29.33 -7.20 4.25
N SER A 75 28.90 -6.32 5.16
CA SER A 75 27.50 -6.13 5.49
C SER A 75 27.24 -4.68 5.83
N ILE A 76 26.24 -4.08 5.17
CA ILE A 76 25.85 -2.68 5.34
C ILE A 76 24.36 -2.64 5.61
N MET A 77 23.97 -1.87 6.62
CA MET A 77 22.59 -1.52 6.88
C MET A 77 22.37 -0.06 6.48
N VAL A 78 21.41 0.19 5.59
CA VAL A 78 20.94 1.54 5.25
C VAL A 78 19.67 1.82 6.04
N ASP A 79 19.83 2.52 7.17
CA ASP A 79 18.69 2.97 7.98
C ASP A 79 18.05 4.23 7.39
N ARG A 80 16.77 4.45 7.69
CA ARG A 80 15.95 5.56 7.20
C ARG A 80 15.89 5.61 5.67
N ALA A 81 15.66 4.45 5.06
CA ALA A 81 15.67 4.27 3.62
C ALA A 81 14.58 5.07 2.89
N GLU A 82 13.54 5.53 3.59
CA GLU A 82 12.48 6.39 3.04
C GLU A 82 12.96 7.76 2.57
N VAL A 83 14.18 8.17 2.94
CA VAL A 83 14.81 9.40 2.45
C VAL A 83 15.19 9.27 0.97
N MET A 84 15.44 8.06 0.47
CA MET A 84 15.75 7.83 -0.95
C MET A 84 14.48 7.92 -1.81
N LEU A 85 14.58 8.60 -2.95
CA LEU A 85 13.52 8.62 -3.95
C LEU A 85 13.69 7.48 -4.97
N HIS A 86 12.60 7.09 -5.62
CA HIS A 86 12.67 6.17 -6.76
C HIS A 86 13.40 6.83 -7.94
N ASN A 87 14.36 6.13 -8.55
CA ASN A 87 15.04 6.57 -9.77
C ASN A 87 14.10 6.94 -10.93
N GLY A 88 13.00 6.19 -11.06
CA GLY A 88 11.98 6.46 -12.06
C GLY A 88 10.67 5.85 -11.59
N PHE A 89 9.87 6.63 -10.88
CA PHE A 89 8.56 6.19 -10.40
C PHE A 89 7.66 5.80 -11.59
N GLY A 90 7.05 4.61 -11.54
CA GLY A 90 6.19 4.11 -12.61
C GLY A 90 6.89 3.70 -13.93
N ASN A 91 8.23 3.59 -13.95
CA ASN A 91 8.95 3.05 -15.11
C ASN A 91 8.94 1.50 -15.13
N ASP A 92 9.58 0.91 -16.14
CA ASP A 92 9.65 -0.56 -16.28
C ASP A 92 10.33 -1.24 -15.09
N ILE A 93 11.43 -0.68 -14.57
CA ILE A 93 12.14 -1.24 -13.39
C ILE A 93 11.25 -1.18 -12.15
N TYR A 94 10.55 -0.06 -11.93
CA TYR A 94 9.58 0.08 -10.84
C TYR A 94 8.51 -1.01 -10.91
N TRP A 95 7.92 -1.22 -12.08
CA TRP A 95 6.88 -2.22 -12.27
C TRP A 95 7.40 -3.65 -12.18
N LYS A 96 8.62 -3.95 -12.62
CA LYS A 96 9.28 -5.25 -12.40
C LYS A 96 9.44 -5.54 -10.91
N CYS A 97 9.96 -4.57 -10.14
CA CYS A 97 10.03 -4.69 -8.68
C CYS A 97 8.65 -4.93 -8.08
N ARG A 98 7.65 -4.13 -8.44
CA ARG A 98 6.29 -4.23 -7.89
C ARG A 98 5.59 -5.54 -8.25
N ARG A 99 5.75 -6.05 -9.48
CA ARG A 99 5.19 -7.32 -9.95
C ARG A 99 5.82 -8.52 -9.27
N SER A 100 7.09 -8.43 -8.90
CA SER A 100 7.80 -9.49 -8.19
C SER A 100 7.29 -9.71 -6.75
N MET A 101 6.64 -8.69 -6.16
CA MET A 101 6.08 -8.74 -4.80
C MET A 101 4.75 -9.50 -4.80
N ARG A 102 4.79 -10.81 -5.02
CA ARG A 102 3.62 -11.69 -5.00
C ARG A 102 3.25 -12.03 -3.56
N TYR A 103 1.97 -11.88 -3.21
CA TYR A 103 1.49 -12.31 -1.90
C TYR A 103 1.64 -13.83 -1.74
N SER A 104 1.86 -14.26 -0.50
CA SER A 104 2.05 -15.67 -0.19
C SER A 104 0.83 -16.49 -0.61
N ALA A 105 1.07 -17.74 -1.02
CA ALA A 105 -0.01 -18.63 -1.47
C ALA A 105 -1.08 -18.84 -0.38
N SER A 106 -0.69 -18.87 0.90
CA SER A 106 -1.62 -19.03 2.01
C SER A 106 -2.51 -17.81 2.25
N ILE A 107 -1.99 -16.60 2.03
CA ILE A 107 -2.76 -15.35 2.07
C ILE A 107 -3.74 -15.30 0.89
N ARG A 108 -3.26 -15.55 -0.34
CA ARG A 108 -4.10 -15.62 -1.54
C ARG A 108 -5.25 -16.59 -1.34
N LYS A 109 -4.94 -17.81 -0.89
CA LYS A 109 -5.95 -18.83 -0.61
C LYS A 109 -7.02 -18.35 0.38
N ALA A 110 -6.63 -17.76 1.51
CA ALA A 110 -7.59 -17.27 2.51
C ALA A 110 -8.51 -16.18 1.95
N ALA A 111 -7.97 -15.31 1.10
CA ALA A 111 -8.71 -14.27 0.42
C ALA A 111 -9.65 -14.82 -0.67
N ASP A 112 -9.19 -15.81 -1.44
CA ASP A 112 -9.99 -16.48 -2.49
C ASP A 112 -11.10 -17.36 -1.90
N ASP A 113 -10.87 -17.98 -0.74
CA ASP A 113 -11.90 -18.67 0.03
C ASP A 113 -13.01 -17.68 0.42
N PHE A 114 -12.65 -16.53 0.99
CA PHE A 114 -13.63 -15.47 1.32
C PHE A 114 -14.36 -14.94 0.08
N ARG A 115 -13.65 -14.68 -1.03
CA ARG A 115 -14.27 -14.22 -2.29
C ARG A 115 -15.35 -15.18 -2.78
N ARG A 116 -15.06 -16.48 -2.75
CA ARG A 116 -15.99 -17.52 -3.21
C ARG A 116 -17.19 -17.67 -2.28
N GLU A 117 -16.95 -17.66 -0.97
CA GLU A 117 -17.97 -17.91 0.05
C GLU A 117 -18.90 -16.71 0.29
N GLU A 118 -18.36 -15.49 0.27
CA GLU A 118 -19.06 -14.30 0.73
C GLU A 118 -19.40 -13.30 -0.38
N LEU A 119 -18.68 -13.36 -1.52
CA LEU A 119 -18.75 -12.35 -2.58
C LEU A 119 -19.15 -12.91 -3.96
N ASN A 120 -19.40 -14.22 -4.06
CA ASN A 120 -19.71 -14.91 -5.32
C ASN A 120 -18.68 -14.57 -6.43
N SER A 121 -17.39 -14.69 -6.08
CA SER A 121 -16.25 -14.24 -6.87
C SER A 121 -15.17 -15.33 -6.93
N ASP A 122 -14.64 -15.58 -8.13
CA ASP A 122 -13.52 -16.49 -8.37
C ASP A 122 -12.76 -16.06 -9.64
N ASP A 123 -11.50 -16.47 -9.77
CA ASP A 123 -10.64 -15.96 -10.85
C ASP A 123 -11.11 -16.30 -12.27
N VAL A 124 -11.82 -17.42 -12.44
CA VAL A 124 -12.29 -17.86 -13.76
C VAL A 124 -13.45 -17.00 -14.21
N THR A 125 -14.44 -16.78 -13.33
CA THR A 125 -15.60 -15.93 -13.63
C THR A 125 -15.22 -14.46 -13.71
N ASP A 126 -14.29 -14.02 -12.87
CA ASP A 126 -13.83 -12.63 -12.76
C ASP A 126 -12.79 -12.25 -13.84
N LYS A 127 -12.22 -13.24 -14.53
CA LYS A 127 -11.09 -13.10 -15.47
C LYS A 127 -9.85 -12.45 -14.82
N THR A 128 -9.52 -12.89 -13.62
CA THR A 128 -8.40 -12.38 -12.81
C THR A 128 -7.32 -13.43 -12.55
N GLU A 129 -7.28 -14.49 -13.36
CA GLU A 129 -6.29 -15.55 -13.22
C GLU A 129 -4.85 -15.02 -13.25
N ILE A 130 -4.04 -15.54 -12.33
CA ILE A 130 -2.65 -15.16 -12.19
C ILE A 130 -1.71 -16.31 -12.56
N LEU A 131 -0.62 -15.99 -13.25
CA LEU A 131 0.48 -16.94 -13.47
C LEU A 131 1.39 -16.98 -12.24
N GLU A 132 1.86 -18.18 -11.89
CA GLU A 132 2.84 -18.35 -10.81
C GLU A 132 4.18 -17.68 -11.16
N ASP A 133 4.65 -17.83 -12.39
CA ASP A 133 5.74 -17.00 -12.92
C ASP A 133 5.19 -15.65 -13.38
N TRP A 134 5.34 -14.66 -12.51
CA TRP A 134 4.90 -13.29 -12.78
C TRP A 134 5.57 -12.68 -14.01
N THR A 135 6.76 -13.13 -14.42
CA THR A 135 7.50 -12.57 -15.56
C THR A 135 6.82 -12.87 -16.89
N LEU A 136 6.09 -13.99 -16.96
CA LEU A 136 5.31 -14.42 -18.12
C LEU A 136 3.95 -13.74 -18.23
N MET A 137 3.49 -13.10 -17.15
CA MET A 137 2.20 -12.44 -17.09
C MET A 137 2.17 -11.22 -18.02
N LYS A 138 1.28 -11.26 -19.02
CA LYS A 138 0.98 -10.15 -19.92
C LYS A 138 -0.52 -9.89 -19.87
N VAL A 139 -0.92 -8.74 -19.34
CA VAL A 139 -2.33 -8.35 -19.20
C VAL A 139 -2.60 -7.11 -20.03
N LYS A 140 -3.82 -6.93 -20.56
CA LYS A 140 -4.23 -5.67 -21.19
C LYS A 140 -5.22 -4.94 -20.28
N PRO A 141 -5.19 -3.59 -20.18
CA PRO A 141 -6.20 -2.86 -19.42
C PRO A 141 -7.61 -3.22 -19.89
N GLY A 142 -8.48 -3.59 -18.94
CA GLY A 142 -9.86 -4.01 -19.21
C GLY A 142 -10.02 -5.50 -19.56
N GLN A 143 -8.96 -6.31 -19.46
CA GLN A 143 -9.07 -7.77 -19.59
C GLN A 143 -9.77 -8.39 -18.38
N ALA A 144 -9.50 -7.89 -17.17
CA ALA A 144 -10.17 -8.32 -15.96
C ALA A 144 -11.56 -7.69 -15.81
N ILE A 145 -12.51 -8.48 -15.31
CA ILE A 145 -13.88 -8.06 -15.04
C ILE A 145 -14.07 -7.79 -13.55
N GLY A 146 -13.59 -8.69 -12.70
CA GLY A 146 -13.75 -8.66 -11.24
C GLY A 146 -15.09 -9.18 -10.75
N GLY A 147 -15.11 -9.58 -9.49
CA GLY A 147 -16.29 -10.14 -8.83
C GLY A 147 -17.43 -9.16 -8.68
N PRO A 148 -18.67 -9.65 -8.50
CA PRO A 148 -19.90 -8.84 -8.51
C PRO A 148 -20.11 -8.04 -7.21
N TYR A 149 -19.10 -7.28 -6.80
CA TYR A 149 -19.10 -6.42 -5.62
C TYR A 149 -18.29 -5.13 -5.84
N LEU A 150 -18.62 -4.11 -5.06
CA LEU A 150 -17.86 -2.86 -4.96
C LEU A 150 -16.86 -3.00 -3.82
N ALA A 151 -15.58 -2.76 -4.05
CA ALA A 151 -14.60 -2.64 -2.97
C ALA A 151 -14.40 -1.19 -2.56
N VAL A 152 -14.47 -0.95 -1.25
CA VAL A 152 -14.24 0.35 -0.64
C VAL A 152 -13.10 0.20 0.36
N HIS A 153 -12.04 0.99 0.20
CA HIS A 153 -11.04 1.17 1.24
C HIS A 153 -11.26 2.53 1.92
N LEU A 154 -11.77 2.50 3.15
CA LEU A 154 -12.11 3.66 3.96
C LEU A 154 -11.13 3.79 5.13
N ARG A 155 -10.08 4.62 4.95
CA ARG A 155 -9.08 4.92 5.97
C ARG A 155 -9.58 6.06 6.86
N ARG A 156 -9.73 5.79 8.16
CA ARG A 156 -10.24 6.74 9.16
C ARG A 156 -9.22 7.07 10.23
N ARG A 157 -9.17 6.34 11.36
CA ARG A 157 -8.32 6.58 12.55
C ARG A 157 -7.53 7.91 12.57
N ASP A 158 -6.24 7.87 12.28
CA ASP A 158 -5.34 9.03 12.27
C ASP A 158 -5.62 10.02 11.12
N PHE A 159 -6.24 9.57 10.04
CA PHE A 159 -6.69 10.44 8.93
C PHE A 159 -7.84 11.36 9.35
N VAL A 160 -8.68 10.96 10.31
CA VAL A 160 -9.76 11.83 10.83
C VAL A 160 -9.19 13.09 11.48
N THR A 161 -8.01 13.01 12.09
CA THR A 161 -7.38 14.19 12.73
C THR A 161 -6.41 14.89 11.78
N SER A 162 -5.56 14.14 11.08
CA SER A 162 -4.48 14.69 10.24
C SER A 162 -4.92 15.12 8.83
N ARG A 163 -6.04 14.56 8.32
CA ARG A 163 -6.48 14.69 6.92
C ARG A 163 -7.99 14.89 6.77
N SER A 164 -8.67 15.40 7.80
CA SER A 164 -10.13 15.60 7.82
C SER A 164 -10.72 16.34 6.62
N LYS A 165 -9.95 17.25 6.00
CA LYS A 165 -10.38 18.02 4.82
C LYS A 165 -10.34 17.23 3.51
N GLN A 166 -9.61 16.11 3.46
CA GLN A 166 -9.38 15.32 2.26
C GLN A 166 -10.22 14.04 2.21
N ILE A 167 -10.91 13.69 3.31
CA ILE A 167 -11.72 12.48 3.43
C ILE A 167 -13.20 12.84 3.67
N PRO A 168 -14.16 11.99 3.29
CA PRO A 168 -15.56 12.19 3.60
C PRO A 168 -15.88 11.98 5.09
N THR A 169 -17.03 12.47 5.51
CA THR A 169 -17.71 11.96 6.71
C THR A 169 -18.21 10.53 6.48
N VAL A 170 -18.64 9.84 7.55
CA VAL A 170 -19.24 8.50 7.41
C VAL A 170 -20.49 8.56 6.50
N LYS A 171 -21.34 9.56 6.71
CA LYS A 171 -22.52 9.81 5.88
C LYS A 171 -22.14 10.12 4.42
N GLY A 172 -21.18 11.03 4.20
CA GLY A 172 -20.72 11.38 2.86
C GLY A 172 -20.09 10.20 2.11
N ALA A 173 -19.43 9.28 2.82
CA ALA A 173 -18.95 8.04 2.24
C ALA A 173 -20.11 7.11 1.85
N ALA A 174 -21.11 6.92 2.73
CA ALA A 174 -22.29 6.12 2.44
C ALA A 174 -23.05 6.63 1.19
N GLU A 175 -23.24 7.95 1.06
CA GLU A 175 -23.91 8.55 -0.10
C GLU A 175 -23.16 8.25 -1.42
N GLN A 176 -21.83 8.35 -1.41
CA GLN A 176 -20.98 8.01 -2.57
C GLN A 176 -21.05 6.51 -2.90
N ILE A 177 -21.01 5.65 -1.89
CA ILE A 177 -21.13 4.19 -2.04
C ILE A 177 -22.50 3.84 -2.64
N SER A 178 -23.60 4.36 -2.10
CA SER A 178 -24.96 4.12 -2.60
C SER A 178 -25.11 4.55 -4.07
N LYS A 179 -24.52 5.67 -4.47
CA LYS A 179 -24.53 6.13 -5.87
C LYS A 179 -23.78 5.16 -6.79
N LEU A 180 -22.63 4.66 -6.35
CA LEU A 180 -21.84 3.68 -7.11
C LEU A 180 -22.57 2.34 -7.24
N LEU A 181 -23.13 1.80 -6.15
CA LEU A 181 -23.92 0.58 -6.16
C LEU A 181 -25.06 0.65 -7.18
N LYS A 182 -25.84 1.74 -7.17
CA LYS A 182 -26.94 1.96 -8.13
C LYS A 182 -26.44 2.03 -9.57
N THR A 183 -25.34 2.76 -9.81
CA THR A 183 -24.78 2.96 -11.16
C THR A 183 -24.22 1.66 -11.73
N LEU A 184 -23.53 0.87 -10.89
CA LEU A 184 -22.88 -0.38 -11.28
C LEU A 184 -23.80 -1.60 -11.22
N LYS A 185 -25.02 -1.42 -10.70
CA LYS A 185 -26.01 -2.48 -10.43
C LYS A 185 -25.41 -3.58 -9.54
N LEU A 186 -24.83 -3.15 -8.42
CA LEU A 186 -24.22 -4.00 -7.40
C LEU A 186 -24.99 -3.86 -6.09
N GLU A 187 -25.03 -4.95 -5.32
CA GLU A 187 -25.65 -4.99 -4.00
C GLU A 187 -24.60 -5.19 -2.89
N ILE A 188 -23.52 -5.89 -3.20
CA ILE A 188 -22.47 -6.23 -2.22
C ILE A 188 -21.39 -5.15 -2.20
N VAL A 189 -21.06 -4.66 -1.00
CA VAL A 189 -19.89 -3.82 -0.71
C VAL A 189 -18.91 -4.61 0.13
N TYR A 190 -17.70 -4.84 -0.39
CA TYR A 190 -16.59 -5.25 0.45
C TYR A 190 -15.93 -4.01 1.05
N LEU A 191 -15.92 -3.90 2.38
CA LEU A 191 -15.37 -2.75 3.10
C LEU A 191 -14.06 -3.13 3.81
N SER A 192 -12.93 -2.60 3.34
CA SER A 192 -11.67 -2.59 4.09
C SER A 192 -11.54 -1.26 4.83
N THR A 193 -11.44 -1.31 6.15
CA THR A 193 -11.40 -0.11 6.99
C THR A 193 -10.72 -0.37 8.32
N ASP A 194 -10.03 0.65 8.82
CA ASP A 194 -9.49 0.68 10.18
C ASP A 194 -10.43 1.37 11.19
N ALA A 195 -11.62 1.78 10.74
CA ALA A 195 -12.64 2.42 11.58
C ALA A 195 -13.13 1.47 12.70
N PRO A 196 -13.52 2.01 13.87
CA PRO A 196 -14.19 1.23 14.90
C PRO A 196 -15.56 0.74 14.42
N GLU A 197 -16.06 -0.36 15.01
CA GLU A 197 -17.36 -0.95 14.63
C GLU A 197 -18.52 0.06 14.69
N THR A 198 -18.49 1.01 15.61
CA THR A 198 -19.51 2.06 15.73
C THR A 198 -19.64 2.92 14.49
N GLU A 199 -18.53 3.30 13.85
CA GLU A 199 -18.56 4.07 12.59
C GLU A 199 -18.98 3.19 11.42
N VAL A 200 -18.70 1.88 11.48
CA VAL A 200 -19.16 0.93 10.46
C VAL A 200 -20.67 0.70 10.57
N ASP A 201 -21.21 0.62 11.78
CA ASP A 201 -22.65 0.51 12.00
C ASP A 201 -23.37 1.82 11.64
N GLU A 202 -22.75 2.97 11.89
CA GLU A 202 -23.21 4.26 11.38
C GLU A 202 -23.23 4.26 9.84
N LEU A 203 -22.16 3.81 9.18
CA LEU A 203 -22.09 3.70 7.71
C LEU A 203 -23.24 2.83 7.17
N LYS A 204 -23.48 1.66 7.78
CA LYS A 204 -24.60 0.78 7.41
C LYS A 204 -25.95 1.48 7.51
N SER A 205 -26.16 2.28 8.55
CA SER A 205 -27.46 2.96 8.76
C SER A 205 -27.78 4.01 7.69
N PHE A 206 -26.76 4.53 7.00
CA PHE A 206 -26.92 5.46 5.88
C PHE A 206 -26.96 4.80 4.50
N LEU A 207 -26.63 3.51 4.38
CA LEU A 207 -26.73 2.78 3.12
C LEU A 207 -28.17 2.32 2.88
N ASN A 208 -28.50 2.13 1.60
CA ASN A 208 -29.81 1.66 1.18
C ASN A 208 -30.07 0.23 1.73
N GLU A 209 -31.32 -0.12 2.01
CA GLU A 209 -31.69 -1.42 2.61
C GLU A 209 -31.22 -2.64 1.81
N THR A 210 -31.00 -2.51 0.50
CA THR A 210 -30.53 -3.60 -0.37
C THR A 210 -29.01 -3.77 -0.36
N ALA A 211 -28.25 -2.84 0.23
CA ALA A 211 -26.79 -2.90 0.25
C ALA A 211 -26.30 -3.86 1.34
N VAL A 212 -25.45 -4.81 0.97
CA VAL A 212 -24.87 -5.79 1.88
C VAL A 212 -23.39 -5.48 2.09
N ILE A 213 -23.03 -5.01 3.29
CA ILE A 213 -21.62 -4.84 3.66
C ILE A 213 -21.03 -6.18 4.11
N LYS A 214 -19.95 -6.58 3.43
CA LYS A 214 -19.08 -7.71 3.78
C LYS A 214 -17.71 -7.19 4.23
N ARG A 215 -17.11 -7.85 5.21
CA ARG A 215 -15.76 -7.55 5.72
C ARG A 215 -15.06 -8.85 6.08
N PHE A 216 -13.77 -8.91 5.82
CA PHE A 216 -12.96 -10.03 6.29
C PHE A 216 -12.71 -9.86 7.79
N LYS A 217 -13.34 -10.71 8.60
CA LYS A 217 -13.10 -10.77 10.04
C LYS A 217 -12.28 -12.03 10.32
N PRO A 218 -10.96 -11.94 10.57
CA PRO A 218 -10.14 -13.11 10.80
C PRO A 218 -10.60 -13.86 12.06
N THR A 219 -10.62 -15.18 12.00
CA THR A 219 -10.66 -16.02 13.22
C THR A 219 -9.38 -15.85 14.04
N ASP A 220 -9.40 -16.21 15.32
CA ASP A 220 -8.19 -16.16 16.17
C ASP A 220 -7.04 -16.96 15.56
N ALA A 221 -7.33 -18.12 14.97
CA ALA A 221 -6.34 -18.95 14.28
C ALA A 221 -5.75 -18.25 13.04
N GLN A 222 -6.59 -17.58 12.24
CA GLN A 222 -6.12 -16.78 11.10
C GLN A 222 -5.30 -15.57 11.56
N LEU A 223 -5.72 -14.88 12.63
CA LEU A 223 -4.99 -13.74 13.17
C LEU A 223 -3.62 -14.16 13.72
N GLN A 224 -3.55 -15.26 14.47
CA GLN A 224 -2.27 -15.81 14.95
C GLN A 224 -1.35 -16.24 13.79
N LYS A 225 -1.93 -16.78 12.71
CA LYS A 225 -1.18 -17.25 11.54
C LYS A 225 -0.66 -16.12 10.66
N PHE A 226 -1.51 -15.13 10.38
CA PHE A 226 -1.23 -14.10 9.38
C PHE A 226 -0.76 -12.79 9.99
N LEU A 227 -1.00 -12.58 11.29
CA LEU A 227 -0.77 -11.31 11.99
C LEU A 227 -1.52 -10.14 11.31
N ASP A 228 -1.39 -8.94 11.86
CA ASP A 228 -2.10 -7.77 11.34
C ASP A 228 -1.70 -7.45 9.90
N GLY A 229 -0.42 -7.59 9.56
CA GLY A 229 0.10 -7.34 8.22
C GLY A 229 -0.41 -8.33 7.16
N GLY A 230 -0.56 -9.60 7.52
CA GLY A 230 -1.12 -10.61 6.63
C GLY A 230 -2.63 -10.42 6.44
N VAL A 231 -3.36 -10.06 7.50
CA VAL A 231 -4.79 -9.70 7.40
C VAL A 231 -4.98 -8.48 6.49
N ALA A 232 -4.17 -7.43 6.66
CA ALA A 232 -4.16 -6.27 5.76
C ALA A 232 -3.92 -6.66 4.30
N THR A 233 -3.03 -7.64 4.05
CA THR A 233 -2.75 -8.14 2.70
C THR A 233 -3.92 -8.94 2.12
N ILE A 234 -4.62 -9.74 2.94
CA ILE A 234 -5.87 -10.42 2.54
C ILE A 234 -6.91 -9.39 2.10
N GLU A 235 -7.10 -8.31 2.87
CA GLU A 235 -8.05 -7.26 2.51
C GLU A 235 -7.67 -6.55 1.21
N GLN A 236 -6.39 -6.24 1.00
CA GLN A 236 -5.91 -5.66 -0.27
C GLN A 236 -6.21 -6.57 -1.46
N TRP A 237 -5.98 -7.87 -1.31
CA TRP A 237 -6.28 -8.86 -2.35
C TRP A 237 -7.78 -8.89 -2.67
N ILE A 238 -8.65 -8.93 -1.67
CA ILE A 238 -10.10 -8.91 -1.88
C ILE A 238 -10.52 -7.59 -2.54
N CYS A 239 -9.98 -6.44 -2.11
CA CYS A 239 -10.25 -5.16 -2.77
C CYS A 239 -9.79 -5.13 -4.23
N ALA A 240 -8.63 -5.73 -4.54
CA ALA A 240 -8.07 -5.75 -5.88
C ALA A 240 -8.94 -6.55 -6.87
N HIS A 241 -9.72 -7.53 -6.40
CA HIS A 241 -10.55 -8.39 -7.26
C HIS A 241 -11.97 -7.88 -7.51
N ALA A 242 -12.35 -6.73 -6.97
CA ALA A 242 -13.68 -6.17 -7.15
C ALA A 242 -13.93 -5.68 -8.59
N LYS A 243 -15.18 -5.71 -9.04
CA LYS A 243 -15.61 -5.07 -10.30
C LYS A 243 -15.27 -3.57 -10.34
N TYR A 244 -15.37 -2.91 -9.19
CA TYR A 244 -14.99 -1.51 -9.04
C TYR A 244 -14.31 -1.28 -7.69
N PHE A 245 -13.24 -0.50 -7.67
CA PHE A 245 -12.55 -0.09 -6.47
C PHE A 245 -12.62 1.43 -6.28
N ILE A 246 -12.89 1.85 -5.05
CA ILE A 246 -12.76 3.23 -4.59
C ILE A 246 -12.02 3.27 -3.26
N GLY A 247 -10.93 4.03 -3.20
CA GLY A 247 -10.07 4.11 -2.02
C GLY A 247 -10.21 5.41 -1.24
N THR A 248 -9.29 5.61 -0.31
CA THR A 248 -9.09 6.89 0.41
C THR A 248 -7.92 7.66 -0.19
N ALA A 249 -8.08 8.98 -0.35
CA ALA A 249 -7.06 9.88 -0.89
C ALA A 249 -5.76 9.81 -0.08
N GLU A 250 -4.62 9.83 -0.77
CA GLU A 250 -3.26 9.78 -0.19
C GLU A 250 -2.93 8.57 0.70
N SER A 251 -3.78 7.55 0.74
CA SER A 251 -3.49 6.34 1.50
C SER A 251 -2.59 5.39 0.70
N THR A 252 -1.44 5.06 1.26
CA THR A 252 -0.50 4.07 0.70
C THR A 252 -1.11 2.68 0.58
N PHE A 253 -2.06 2.33 1.46
CA PHE A 253 -2.85 1.10 1.36
C PHE A 253 -3.72 1.10 0.08
N SER A 254 -4.40 2.21 -0.23
CA SER A 254 -5.13 2.37 -1.50
C SER A 254 -4.19 2.26 -2.70
N PHE A 255 -2.99 2.85 -2.62
CA PHE A 255 -2.02 2.81 -3.71
C PHE A 255 -1.56 1.38 -4.03
N ARG A 256 -1.37 0.52 -3.01
CA ARG A 256 -1.02 -0.89 -3.25
C ARG A 256 -2.14 -1.65 -3.95
N ILE A 257 -3.39 -1.41 -3.57
CA ILE A 257 -4.56 -2.00 -4.25
C ILE A 257 -4.64 -1.55 -5.71
N GLN A 258 -4.42 -0.26 -5.98
CA GLN A 258 -4.44 0.26 -7.35
C GLN A 258 -3.41 -0.44 -8.24
N GLU A 259 -2.21 -0.67 -7.74
CA GLU A 259 -1.18 -1.39 -8.48
C GLU A 259 -1.48 -2.87 -8.65
N ASP A 260 -2.08 -3.54 -7.66
CA ASP A 260 -2.54 -4.92 -7.82
C ASP A 260 -3.58 -5.00 -8.94
N ARG A 261 -4.48 -4.02 -9.03
CA ARG A 261 -5.48 -3.93 -10.10
C ARG A 261 -4.84 -3.68 -11.47
N GLU A 262 -3.80 -2.87 -11.55
CA GLU A 262 -3.01 -2.71 -12.79
C GLU A 262 -2.37 -4.03 -13.21
N ILE A 263 -1.79 -4.76 -12.27
CA ILE A 263 -1.14 -6.07 -12.51
C ILE A 263 -2.17 -7.12 -12.95
N LEU A 264 -3.38 -7.08 -12.40
CA LEU A 264 -4.48 -7.96 -12.79
C LEU A 264 -5.13 -7.57 -14.14
N GLY A 265 -4.83 -6.38 -14.68
CA GLY A 265 -5.35 -5.92 -15.96
C GLY A 265 -6.76 -5.34 -15.89
N PHE A 266 -7.14 -4.77 -14.75
CA PHE A 266 -8.39 -3.99 -14.66
C PHE A 266 -8.31 -2.73 -15.51
N SER A 267 -9.47 -2.21 -15.90
CA SER A 267 -9.54 -0.92 -16.57
C SER A 267 -9.22 0.22 -15.60
N HIS A 268 -8.49 1.23 -16.06
CA HIS A 268 -8.08 2.38 -15.23
C HIS A 268 -9.27 3.10 -14.58
N ASN A 269 -10.45 3.12 -15.23
CA ASN A 269 -11.66 3.76 -14.69
C ASN A 269 -12.26 3.03 -13.49
N THR A 270 -11.97 1.75 -13.28
CA THR A 270 -12.44 0.99 -12.11
C THR A 270 -11.38 0.90 -11.01
N THR A 271 -10.23 1.55 -11.19
CA THR A 271 -9.04 1.42 -10.33
C THR A 271 -8.67 2.74 -9.64
N PHE A 272 -8.44 3.81 -10.41
CA PHE A 272 -7.92 5.07 -9.87
C PHE A 272 -9.05 5.99 -9.40
N ASN A 273 -9.72 5.57 -8.33
CA ASN A 273 -10.83 6.32 -7.73
C ASN A 273 -10.59 6.51 -6.23
N CYS A 274 -10.91 7.69 -5.70
CA CYS A 274 -10.96 7.93 -4.26
C CYS A 274 -12.28 8.57 -3.84
N LEU A 275 -12.69 8.31 -2.60
CA LEU A 275 -13.78 8.99 -1.94
C LEU A 275 -13.43 10.47 -1.76
N CYS A 276 -14.36 11.34 -2.15
CA CYS A 276 -14.19 12.77 -2.03
C CYS A 276 -14.73 13.31 -0.70
N PRO A 277 -14.17 14.42 -0.18
CA PRO A 277 -14.74 15.10 0.98
C PRO A 277 -16.10 15.72 0.65
N ASP A 278 -16.98 15.80 1.64
CA ASP A 278 -18.39 16.20 1.49
C ASP A 278 -18.59 17.55 0.80
N HIS A 279 -17.67 18.50 1.03
CA HIS A 279 -17.73 19.86 0.48
C HIS A 279 -17.21 19.96 -0.97
N ASN A 280 -16.63 18.89 -1.53
CA ASN A 280 -16.14 18.87 -2.91
C ASN A 280 -16.25 17.46 -3.51
N LEU A 281 -17.42 17.12 -4.06
CA LEU A 281 -17.66 15.83 -4.71
C LEU A 281 -16.91 15.63 -6.04
N ASN A 282 -16.25 16.68 -6.57
CA ASN A 282 -15.40 16.62 -7.75
C ASN A 282 -13.93 16.86 -7.35
N CYS A 283 -13.50 16.22 -6.26
CA CYS A 283 -12.15 16.33 -5.75
C CYS A 283 -11.11 15.73 -6.71
N GLU A 284 -9.85 16.12 -6.51
CA GLU A 284 -8.72 15.54 -7.24
C GLU A 284 -8.68 14.02 -7.03
N GLN A 285 -8.63 13.29 -8.13
CA GLN A 285 -8.55 11.83 -8.13
C GLN A 285 -7.09 11.36 -8.13
N PRO A 286 -6.80 10.11 -7.72
CA PRO A 286 -5.44 9.62 -7.64
C PRO A 286 -4.71 9.72 -8.98
N ALA A 287 -3.42 10.10 -8.93
CA ALA A 287 -2.56 10.10 -10.10
C ALA A 287 -2.53 8.72 -10.75
N LYS A 288 -2.65 8.69 -12.08
CA LYS A 288 -2.77 7.45 -12.85
C LYS A 288 -1.40 7.00 -13.34
N TRP A 289 -0.74 6.19 -12.53
CA TRP A 289 0.52 5.56 -12.89
C TRP A 289 0.25 4.21 -13.53
N TYR A 290 0.27 4.16 -14.86
CA TYR A 290 -0.05 2.94 -15.60
C TYR A 290 1.11 1.95 -15.59
N MET A 291 0.78 0.66 -15.52
CA MET A 291 1.76 -0.40 -15.74
C MET A 291 2.27 -0.37 -17.18
N LYS A 292 3.59 -0.25 -17.33
CA LYS A 292 4.26 -0.40 -18.62
C LYS A 292 4.52 -1.89 -18.88
N GLN A 293 4.14 -2.36 -20.07
CA GLN A 293 4.36 -3.74 -20.53
C GLN A 293 5.66 -3.88 -21.29
#